data_AF-A0A5Q2P007-F1
#
_entry.id   AF-A0A5Q2P007-F1
#
_cell.length_a   1.000
_cell.length_b   1.000
_cell.length_c   1.000
_cell.angle_alpha   90.00
_cell.angle_beta   90.00
_cell.angle_gamma   90.00
#
_symmetry.space_group_name_H-M   'P 1'
#
loop_
_entity.id
_entity.type
_entity.pdbx_description
1 polymer ?
#
loop_
_entity_poly.entity_id
_entity_poly.type
_entity_poly.pdbx_seq_one_letter_code
_entity_poly.pdbx_strand_id
1 'polypeptide(L)' 'MSSPESKDNGPIRDGQAGAPHRDVDEAENGSMVQDVDDMKRLGNDMERVRTNAELEQDGLVPDPVQE' A
#
# COMPACT_ATOMS: atom_id res chain seq x y z
N MET A 1 -12.01 -10.77 33.83
CA MET A 1 -11.12 -10.49 32.68
C MET A 1 -11.47 -11.50 31.59
N SER A 2 -12.21 -11.08 30.58
CA SER A 2 -12.53 -11.90 29.40
C SER A 2 -12.71 -10.96 28.22
N SER A 3 -12.09 -11.33 27.11
CA SER A 3 -11.72 -10.55 25.93
C SER A 3 -12.88 -9.78 25.26
N PRO A 4 -12.56 -8.92 24.28
CA PRO A 4 -13.32 -8.91 23.05
C PRO A 4 -12.46 -9.43 21.90
N GLU A 5 -13.00 -10.44 21.25
CA GLU A 5 -12.59 -10.98 19.96
C GLU A 5 -12.45 -9.86 18.92
N SER A 6 -11.30 -9.80 18.24
CA SER A 6 -11.15 -8.99 17.02
C SER A 6 -11.86 -9.71 15.88
N LYS A 7 -13.05 -9.22 15.57
CA LYS A 7 -13.97 -9.76 14.55
C LYS A 7 -13.43 -9.58 13.12
N ASP A 8 -13.69 -10.63 12.36
CA ASP A 8 -13.64 -10.82 10.91
C ASP A 8 -14.15 -9.65 10.02
N ASN A 9 -13.50 -9.45 8.86
CA ASN A 9 -14.07 -9.18 7.51
C ASN A 9 -13.43 -8.06 6.65
N GLY A 10 -13.02 -8.44 5.42
CA GLY A 10 -12.98 -7.55 4.25
C GLY A 10 -12.18 -8.13 3.08
N PRO A 11 -12.62 -7.96 1.80
CA PRO A 11 -11.83 -8.38 0.65
C PRO A 11 -10.48 -7.66 0.69
N ILE A 12 -9.41 -8.33 0.23
CA ILE A 12 -8.04 -7.79 0.14
C ILE A 12 -8.14 -6.41 -0.51
N ARG A 13 -7.93 -5.35 0.29
CA ARG A 13 -7.95 -3.96 -0.16
C ARG A 13 -6.56 -3.66 -0.65
N ASP A 14 -6.44 -3.18 -1.88
CA ASP A 14 -5.17 -2.68 -2.40
C ASP A 14 -4.74 -1.48 -1.51
N GLY A 15 -3.55 -1.58 -0.92
CA GLY A 15 -3.02 -0.65 0.08
C GLY A 15 -3.63 -0.73 1.50
N GLN A 16 -3.04 0.04 2.43
CA GLN A 16 -3.51 0.21 3.81
C GLN A 16 -4.47 1.38 4.03
N ALA A 17 -5.04 1.95 2.97
CA ALA A 17 -5.95 3.08 3.10
C ALA A 17 -7.15 2.71 4.01
N GLY A 18 -7.16 3.23 5.24
CA GLY A 18 -8.16 2.96 6.27
C GLY A 18 -7.80 1.86 7.28
N ALA A 19 -6.61 1.26 7.22
CA ALA A 19 -6.07 0.46 8.31
C ALA A 19 -5.65 1.36 9.48
N PRO A 20 -5.76 0.90 10.74
CA PRO A 20 -5.22 1.65 11.87
C PRO A 20 -3.71 1.84 11.70
N HIS A 21 -3.25 3.08 11.86
CA HIS A 21 -1.83 3.41 11.89
C HIS A 21 -1.23 3.01 13.23
N ARG A 22 0.08 2.73 13.25
CA ARG A 22 0.86 2.66 14.49
C ARG A 22 0.68 3.94 15.29
N ASP A 23 0.70 3.83 16.61
CA ASP A 23 0.74 4.99 17.48
C ASP A 23 1.98 5.84 17.17
N VAL A 24 1.89 7.16 17.40
CA VAL A 24 2.96 8.10 17.04
C VAL A 24 4.30 7.74 17.70
N ASP A 25 4.27 7.17 18.90
CA ASP A 25 5.46 6.76 19.65
C ASP A 25 6.14 5.50 19.08
N GLU A 26 5.41 4.69 18.31
CA GLU A 26 5.89 3.46 17.66
C GLU A 26 6.09 3.64 16.14
N ALA A 27 5.69 4.78 15.61
CA ALA A 27 5.81 5.11 14.20
C ALA A 27 7.29 5.37 13.84
N GLU A 28 7.77 4.64 12.84
CA GLU A 28 9.13 4.77 12.35
C GLU A 28 9.15 5.74 11.17
N ASN A 29 9.55 6.99 11.42
CA ASN A 29 9.78 7.97 10.36
C ASN A 29 10.81 7.42 9.36
N GLY A 30 10.42 7.30 8.09
CA GLY A 30 11.25 6.73 7.03
C GLY A 30 10.81 5.33 6.58
N SER A 31 9.89 4.69 7.28
CA SER A 31 9.18 3.51 6.77
C SER A 31 7.84 3.92 6.16
N MET A 32 7.58 3.49 4.92
CA MET A 32 6.26 3.62 4.29
C MET A 32 5.30 2.50 4.72
N VAL A 33 5.81 1.46 5.38
CA VAL A 33 5.04 0.26 5.75
C VAL A 33 4.91 0.13 7.26
N GLN A 34 3.85 -0.51 7.74
CA GLN A 34 3.59 -0.74 9.16
C GLN A 34 4.17 -2.08 9.67
N ASP A 35 4.22 -3.09 8.80
CA ASP A 35 4.72 -4.43 9.11
C ASP A 35 5.18 -5.17 7.84
N VAL A 36 5.59 -6.43 7.98
CA VAL A 36 6.09 -7.25 6.87
C VAL A 36 4.97 -7.64 5.89
N ASP A 37 3.75 -7.87 6.38
CA ASP A 37 2.65 -8.26 5.49
C ASP A 37 2.16 -7.07 4.67
N ASP A 38 2.28 -5.86 5.22
CA ASP A 38 2.13 -4.61 4.51
C ASP A 38 3.15 -4.44 3.39
N MET A 39 4.42 -4.72 3.66
CA MET A 39 5.46 -4.70 2.63
C MET A 39 5.12 -5.63 1.46
N LYS A 40 4.61 -6.84 1.73
CA LYS A 40 4.19 -7.78 0.67
C LYS A 40 3.00 -7.23 -0.12
N ARG A 41 2.00 -6.67 0.55
CA ARG A 41 0.82 -6.08 -0.12
C ARG A 41 1.23 -4.93 -1.03
N LEU A 42 2.01 -3.99 -0.51
CA LEU A 42 2.55 -2.87 -1.27
C LEU A 42 3.32 -3.34 -2.50
N GLY A 43 4.17 -4.37 -2.36
CA GLY A 43 4.88 -4.96 -3.50
C GLY A 43 3.95 -5.46 -4.61
N ASN A 44 2.91 -6.23 -4.25
CA ASN A 44 1.92 -6.72 -5.22
C ASN A 44 1.14 -5.57 -5.89
N ASP A 45 0.85 -4.51 -5.13
CA ASP A 45 0.16 -3.34 -5.67
C ASP A 45 1.04 -2.59 -6.66
N MET A 46 2.33 -2.43 -6.35
CA MET A 46 3.31 -1.81 -7.24
C MET A 46 3.50 -2.58 -8.54
N GLU A 47 3.45 -3.91 -8.52
CA GLU A 47 3.52 -4.75 -9.73
C GLU A 47 2.37 -4.50 -10.72
N ARG A 48 1.22 -4.00 -10.23
CA ARG A 48 0.05 -3.70 -11.07
C ARG A 48 0.11 -2.30 -11.68
N VAL A 49 0.99 -1.44 -11.18
CA VAL A 49 1.13 -0.06 -11.68
C VAL A 49 2.01 -0.09 -12.92
N ARG A 50 1.43 0.34 -14.05
CA ARG A 50 2.16 0.44 -15.32
C ARG A 50 3.23 1.52 -15.26
N THR A 51 4.39 1.21 -15.81
CA THR A 51 5.48 2.15 -16.01
C THR A 51 5.23 3.05 -17.22
N ASN A 52 5.92 4.20 -17.28
CA ASN A 52 5.84 5.09 -18.45
C ASN A 52 6.21 4.36 -19.76
N ALA A 53 7.17 3.45 -19.73
CA ALA A 53 7.59 2.68 -20.91
C ALA A 53 6.52 1.68 -21.39
N GLU A 54 5.73 1.10 -20.48
CA GLU A 54 4.62 0.22 -20.83
C GLU A 54 3.44 1.02 -21.38
N LEU A 55 3.17 2.21 -20.82
CA LEU A 55 2.16 3.11 -21.35
C LEU A 55 2.48 3.53 -22.80
N GLU A 56 3.75 3.85 -23.10
CA GLU A 56 4.18 4.20 -24.46
C GLU A 56 4.00 3.05 -25.45
N GLN A 57 4.32 1.80 -25.05
CA GLN A 57 4.12 0.61 -25.88
C GLN A 57 2.65 0.37 -26.22
N ASP A 58 1.76 0.66 -25.27
CA ASP A 58 0.30 0.60 -25.46
C ASP A 58 -0.26 1.81 -26.25
N GLY A 59 0.58 2.78 -26.62
CA GLY A 59 0.17 4.01 -27.30
C GLY A 59 -0.55 5.02 -26.39
N LEU A 60 -0.40 4.87 -25.07
CA LEU A 60 -0.90 5.80 -24.05
C LEU A 60 0.13 6.90 -23.78
N VAL A 61 -0.35 8.05 -23.29
CA VAL A 61 0.50 9.19 -22.95
C VAL A 61 0.93 9.09 -21.49
N PRO A 62 2.24 9.03 -21.17
CA PRO A 62 2.73 9.04 -19.80
C PRO A 62 2.49 10.36 -19.08
N ASP A 63 2.55 10.32 -17.75
CA ASP A 63 2.45 11.53 -16.92
C ASP A 63 3.65 12.47 -17.13
N PRO A 64 3.46 13.80 -17.04
CA PRO A 64 4.56 14.76 -17.19
C PRO A 64 5.62 14.61 -16.10
N VAL A 65 6.89 14.59 -16.50
CA VAL A 65 8.02 14.62 -15.56
C VAL A 65 8.13 16.04 -14.95
N GLN A 66 8.31 16.11 -13.64
CA GLN A 66 8.56 17.37 -12.93
C GLN A 66 10.05 17.74 -13.00
N GLU A 67 10.39 18.95 -13.42
CA GLU A 67 11.76 19.52 -13.45
C GLU A 67 12.17 20.15 -12.10
#